data_AF-A0A067NPF0-F1
#
_entry.id   AF-A0A067NPF0-F1
#
_cell.length_a   1.000
_cell.length_b   1.000
_cell.length_c   1.000
_cell.angle_alpha   90.00
_cell.angle_beta   90.00
_cell.angle_gamma   90.00
#
_symmetry.space_group_name_H-M   'P 1'
#
loop_
_entity.id
_entity.type
_entity.pdbx_description
1 polymer ?
#
loop_
_entity_poly.entity_id
_entity_poly.type
_entity_poly.pdbx_seq_one_letter_code
_entity_poly.pdbx_strand_id
1 'polypeptide(L)'
;MSDIVMMPYGESFRNHRKFVHSSMTKRAVATYQTTQTVHTRLFALSLMENKNQHEMLINRYGIHHYKHPYGQHAVEEVGEYMKLMEDHNVVVLNITQPGASLVEFFPFFQYLPTWFPGTGPAHRARQWKAPFRRIYDYPYEQAEKNMVRGLQGDSVLSRTWCKFADRQDHPEAAAEEIELTKLATGALFRAAVETTWSTVTVLFTTMISNPECQKRGQEDISRVIGSERLPEFEDMDVLPYTTAIVHEVMRWHPVVPMALPHRSVQDDLYKGMFIPKGTTIIPNLTGMSLDERVYKNPTLFNPSRFLPKPDGDGEPIFDTTFRFGRRICPGRHFAFSSVWILTATILATLNLSEGKDEHGETIPFSPEFKSAITR
;
A
#
# COMPACT_ATOMS: atom_id res chain seq x y z
N MET A 1 -13.86 4.93 -16.47
CA MET A 1 -13.51 5.85 -15.37
C MET A 1 -12.18 5.39 -14.81
N SER A 2 -11.22 6.29 -14.65
CA SER A 2 -9.86 5.97 -14.19
C SER A 2 -9.53 6.79 -12.96
N ASP A 3 -9.11 6.13 -11.89
CA ASP A 3 -8.63 6.80 -10.68
C ASP A 3 -7.20 7.37 -10.88
N ILE A 4 -6.64 8.01 -9.85
CA ILE A 4 -5.29 8.60 -9.89
C ILE A 4 -4.17 7.65 -10.35
N VAL A 5 -4.37 6.34 -10.18
CA VAL A 5 -3.37 5.32 -10.49
C VAL A 5 -3.33 5.10 -12.01
N MET A 6 -4.48 4.89 -12.64
CA MET A 6 -4.59 4.52 -14.06
C MET A 6 -4.88 5.70 -15.00
N MET A 7 -5.21 6.89 -14.46
CA MET A 7 -5.54 8.06 -15.25
C MET A 7 -4.33 8.55 -16.07
N PRO A 8 -4.50 8.88 -17.38
CA PRO A 8 -3.43 9.48 -18.19
C PRO A 8 -2.88 10.77 -17.61
N TYR A 9 -1.63 11.12 -17.93
CA TYR A 9 -1.08 12.40 -17.49
C TYR A 9 -1.78 13.56 -18.23
N GLY A 10 -2.31 14.52 -17.48
CA GLY A 10 -3.09 15.64 -18.00
C GLY A 10 -3.68 16.48 -16.88
N GLU A 11 -4.57 17.40 -17.21
CA GLU A 11 -5.22 18.30 -16.24
C GLU A 11 -6.03 17.54 -15.19
N SER A 12 -6.87 16.60 -15.61
CA SER A 12 -7.64 15.74 -14.70
C SER A 12 -6.74 15.01 -13.70
N PHE A 13 -5.60 14.47 -14.16
CA PHE A 13 -4.63 13.83 -13.26
C PHE A 13 -4.02 14.82 -12.28
N ARG A 14 -3.66 16.03 -12.74
CA ARG A 14 -3.09 17.06 -11.86
C ARG A 14 -4.09 17.49 -10.79
N ASN A 15 -5.37 17.66 -11.13
CA ASN A 15 -6.43 18.04 -10.20
C ASN A 15 -6.65 16.93 -9.16
N HIS A 16 -6.79 15.68 -9.62
CA HIS A 16 -6.92 14.53 -8.75
C HIS A 16 -5.68 14.33 -7.85
N ARG A 17 -4.49 14.51 -8.42
CA ARG A 17 -3.22 14.42 -7.68
C ARG A 17 -3.09 15.51 -6.63
N LYS A 18 -3.51 16.74 -6.92
CA LYS A 18 -3.51 17.85 -5.97
C LYS A 18 -4.42 17.54 -4.78
N PHE A 19 -5.62 17.03 -5.04
CA PHE A 19 -6.55 16.59 -4.01
C PHE A 19 -5.93 15.52 -3.10
N VAL A 20 -5.50 14.39 -3.68
CA VAL A 20 -4.93 13.27 -2.92
C VAL A 20 -3.64 13.68 -2.19
N HIS A 21 -2.80 14.52 -2.79
CA HIS A 21 -1.56 14.94 -2.15
C HIS A 21 -1.82 15.83 -0.93
N SER A 22 -2.86 16.68 -0.97
CA SER A 22 -3.19 17.57 0.15
C SER A 22 -3.51 16.83 1.45
N SER A 23 -4.14 15.64 1.36
CA SER A 23 -4.42 14.77 2.49
C SER A 23 -3.25 13.86 2.90
N MET A 24 -2.20 13.78 2.08
CA MET A 24 -1.08 12.83 2.24
C MET A 24 0.29 13.50 2.38
N THR A 25 0.34 14.80 2.68
CA THR A 25 1.59 15.48 3.04
C THR A 25 2.13 14.94 4.37
N LYS A 26 3.44 15.08 4.66
CA LYS A 26 4.01 14.69 5.96
C LYS A 26 3.25 15.32 7.13
N ARG A 27 2.85 16.58 7.00
CA ARG A 27 2.03 17.31 8.01
C ARG A 27 0.62 16.73 8.13
N ALA A 28 -0.04 16.41 7.03
CA ALA A 28 -1.37 15.82 7.07
C ALA A 28 -1.32 14.41 7.70
N VAL A 29 -0.31 13.61 7.37
CA VAL A 29 -0.11 12.28 7.95
C VAL A 29 0.07 12.33 9.46
N ALA A 30 0.74 13.35 10.00
CA ALA A 30 0.91 13.53 11.44
C ALA A 30 -0.44 13.57 12.20
N THR A 31 -1.53 14.07 11.59
CA THR A 31 -2.85 14.09 12.24
C THR A 31 -3.47 12.69 12.41
N TYR A 32 -2.91 11.67 11.75
CA TYR A 32 -3.40 10.29 11.82
C TYR A 32 -2.54 9.39 12.71
N GLN A 33 -1.41 9.89 13.22
CA GLN A 33 -0.46 9.11 14.02
C GLN A 33 -1.12 8.49 15.25
N THR A 34 -1.93 9.24 16.01
CA THR A 34 -2.69 8.68 17.14
C THR A 34 -3.57 7.50 16.73
N THR A 35 -4.23 7.59 15.57
CA THR A 35 -5.07 6.51 15.04
C THR A 35 -4.20 5.30 14.64
N GLN A 36 -3.06 5.53 13.97
CA GLN A 36 -2.11 4.48 13.61
C GLN A 36 -1.57 3.75 14.86
N THR A 37 -1.22 4.49 15.91
CA THR A 37 -0.74 3.94 17.20
C THR A 37 -1.81 3.08 17.86
N VAL A 38 -3.04 3.59 18.01
CA VAL A 38 -4.15 2.84 18.64
C VAL A 38 -4.41 1.54 17.89
N HIS A 39 -4.48 1.60 16.55
CA HIS A 39 -4.70 0.40 15.74
C HIS A 39 -3.59 -0.61 15.84
N THR A 40 -2.35 -0.14 15.85
CA THR A 40 -1.18 -0.98 16.01
C THR A 40 -1.18 -1.70 17.35
N ARG A 41 -1.53 -1.02 18.43
CA ARG A 41 -1.59 -1.61 19.77
C ARG A 41 -2.73 -2.63 19.89
N LEU A 42 -3.92 -2.32 19.36
CA LEU A 42 -5.04 -3.27 19.31
C LEU A 42 -4.71 -4.51 18.47
N PHE A 43 -4.00 -4.32 17.36
CA PHE A 43 -3.53 -5.44 16.54
C PHE A 43 -2.52 -6.31 17.30
N ALA A 44 -1.52 -5.72 17.95
CA ALA A 44 -0.55 -6.44 18.78
C ALA A 44 -1.25 -7.23 19.91
N LEU A 45 -2.22 -6.62 20.60
CA LEU A 45 -3.04 -7.29 21.60
C LEU A 45 -3.81 -8.48 21.00
N SER A 46 -4.43 -8.29 19.83
CA SER A 46 -5.18 -9.36 19.15
C SER A 46 -4.28 -10.54 18.77
N LEU A 47 -3.02 -10.29 18.40
CA LEU A 47 -2.02 -11.33 18.13
C LEU A 47 -1.67 -12.12 19.40
N MET A 48 -1.55 -11.44 20.54
CA MET A 48 -1.27 -12.10 21.83
C MET A 48 -2.41 -13.04 22.25
N GLU A 49 -3.65 -12.62 21.99
CA GLU A 49 -4.87 -13.36 22.36
C GLU A 49 -5.19 -14.52 21.40
N ASN A 50 -4.82 -14.41 20.11
CA ASN A 50 -5.28 -15.33 19.06
C ASN A 50 -4.13 -15.90 18.21
N LYS A 51 -3.46 -16.92 18.75
CA LYS A 51 -2.25 -17.54 18.15
C LYS A 51 -2.46 -18.29 16.82
N ASN A 52 -3.70 -18.60 16.44
CA ASN A 52 -4.00 -19.43 15.26
C ASN A 52 -4.68 -18.65 14.12
N GLN A 53 -4.79 -17.33 14.22
CA GLN A 53 -5.53 -16.50 13.25
C GLN A 53 -4.69 -15.36 12.67
N HIS A 54 -3.36 -15.54 12.62
CA HIS A 54 -2.43 -14.48 12.22
C HIS A 54 -2.73 -13.90 10.83
N GLU A 55 -3.07 -14.72 9.85
CA GLU A 55 -3.40 -14.25 8.49
C GLU A 55 -4.62 -13.31 8.50
N MET A 56 -5.71 -13.72 9.16
CA MET A 56 -6.92 -12.90 9.31
C MET A 56 -6.60 -11.61 10.06
N LEU A 57 -5.78 -11.67 11.11
CA LEU A 57 -5.42 -10.49 11.89
C LEU A 57 -4.58 -9.51 11.06
N ILE A 58 -3.59 -9.99 10.30
CA ILE A 58 -2.76 -9.14 9.42
C ILE A 58 -3.64 -8.50 8.35
N ASN A 59 -4.61 -9.23 7.81
CA ASN A 59 -5.61 -8.68 6.88
C ASN A 59 -6.43 -7.55 7.52
N ARG A 60 -6.92 -7.74 8.75
CA ARG A 60 -7.62 -6.69 9.53
C ARG A 60 -6.76 -5.46 9.79
N TYR A 61 -5.46 -5.61 10.02
CA TYR A 61 -4.55 -4.47 10.17
C TYR A 61 -4.52 -3.60 8.91
N GLY A 62 -4.45 -4.22 7.72
CA GLY A 62 -4.55 -3.53 6.43
C GLY A 62 -5.84 -2.71 6.31
N ILE A 63 -6.98 -3.28 6.73
CA ILE A 63 -8.30 -2.63 6.70
C ILE A 63 -8.39 -1.40 7.60
N HIS A 64 -7.64 -1.32 8.70
CA HIS A 64 -7.70 -0.14 9.57
C HIS A 64 -7.30 1.17 8.87
N HIS A 65 -6.53 1.08 7.78
CA HIS A 65 -6.23 2.22 6.92
C HIS A 65 -7.48 2.81 6.26
N TYR A 66 -8.61 2.10 6.21
CA TYR A 66 -9.91 2.59 5.76
C TYR A 66 -10.41 3.83 6.49
N LYS A 67 -10.08 3.93 7.78
CA LYS A 67 -10.52 5.04 8.61
C LYS A 67 -9.95 6.37 8.14
N HIS A 68 -8.82 6.35 7.44
CA HIS A 68 -8.21 7.56 6.91
C HIS A 68 -9.08 8.21 5.80
N PRO A 69 -9.42 7.52 4.69
CA PRO A 69 -10.27 8.11 3.66
C PRO A 69 -11.73 8.29 4.08
N TYR A 70 -12.31 7.40 4.91
CA TYR A 70 -13.77 7.35 5.13
C TYR A 70 -14.24 7.54 6.58
N GLY A 71 -13.35 7.53 7.57
CA GLY A 71 -13.70 7.76 8.98
C GLY A 71 -13.95 6.49 9.79
N GLN A 72 -14.11 6.64 11.10
CA GLN A 72 -14.08 5.53 12.06
C GLN A 72 -15.25 4.54 11.95
N HIS A 73 -16.39 4.99 11.42
CA HIS A 73 -17.65 4.24 11.38
C HIS A 73 -18.00 3.69 9.98
N ALA A 74 -17.14 3.88 8.97
CA ALA A 74 -17.58 3.81 7.59
C ALA A 74 -17.70 2.42 6.95
N VAL A 75 -17.42 1.31 7.65
CA VAL A 75 -17.89 -0.03 7.23
C VAL A 75 -18.32 -0.85 8.44
N GLU A 76 -19.61 -1.18 8.51
CA GLU A 76 -20.16 -2.15 9.47
C GLU A 76 -19.84 -3.60 9.03
N GLU A 77 -19.81 -3.87 7.72
CA GLU A 77 -19.51 -5.19 7.11
C GLU A 77 -18.20 -5.20 6.30
N VAL A 78 -17.07 -5.24 7.00
CA VAL A 78 -15.72 -5.29 6.40
C VAL A 78 -15.58 -6.43 5.37
N GLY A 79 -16.29 -7.55 5.55
CA GLY A 79 -16.25 -8.70 4.67
C GLY A 79 -16.75 -8.43 3.25
N GLU A 80 -17.78 -7.60 3.06
CA GLU A 80 -18.32 -7.30 1.73
C GLU A 80 -17.30 -6.52 0.89
N TYR A 81 -16.66 -5.52 1.50
CA TYR A 81 -15.64 -4.75 0.80
C TYR A 81 -14.39 -5.59 0.47
N MET A 82 -13.97 -6.46 1.38
CA MET A 82 -12.84 -7.35 1.12
C MET A 82 -13.07 -8.27 -0.07
N LYS A 83 -14.30 -8.79 -0.20
CA LYS A 83 -14.68 -9.57 -1.37
C LYS A 83 -14.62 -8.74 -2.66
N LEU A 84 -15.12 -7.50 -2.62
CA LEU A 84 -15.02 -6.57 -3.76
C LEU A 84 -13.56 -6.28 -4.16
N MET A 85 -12.67 -6.12 -3.18
CA MET A 85 -11.23 -5.92 -3.38
C MET A 85 -10.57 -7.14 -4.02
N GLU A 86 -10.88 -8.35 -3.53
CA GLU A 86 -10.31 -9.58 -4.05
C GLU A 86 -10.71 -9.82 -5.50
N ASP A 87 -12.00 -9.71 -5.82
CA ASP A 87 -12.52 -9.79 -7.18
C ASP A 87 -11.87 -8.75 -8.09
N HIS A 88 -11.72 -7.51 -7.62
CA HIS A 88 -11.07 -6.44 -8.37
C HIS A 88 -9.58 -6.73 -8.63
N ASN A 89 -8.85 -7.25 -7.64
CA ASN A 89 -7.42 -7.51 -7.75
C ASN A 89 -7.11 -8.60 -8.75
N VAL A 90 -7.92 -9.66 -8.81
CA VAL A 90 -7.82 -10.69 -9.85
C VAL A 90 -7.89 -10.04 -11.25
N VAL A 91 -8.76 -9.06 -11.44
CA VAL A 91 -8.88 -8.38 -12.73
C VAL A 91 -7.72 -7.47 -13.01
N VAL A 92 -7.33 -6.61 -12.06
CA VAL A 92 -6.21 -5.69 -12.24
C VAL A 92 -4.94 -6.44 -12.60
N LEU A 93 -4.65 -7.54 -11.91
CA LEU A 93 -3.48 -8.38 -12.22
C LEU A 93 -3.54 -8.95 -13.63
N ASN A 94 -4.72 -9.31 -14.14
CA ASN A 94 -4.89 -9.82 -15.50
C ASN A 94 -4.81 -8.74 -16.59
N ILE A 95 -5.27 -7.52 -16.33
CA ILE A 95 -5.32 -6.44 -17.34
C ILE A 95 -4.09 -5.54 -17.36
N THR A 96 -3.28 -5.55 -16.29
CA THR A 96 -2.06 -4.73 -16.19
C THR A 96 -0.82 -5.42 -16.71
N GLN A 97 -0.90 -6.72 -17.04
CA GLN A 97 0.17 -7.43 -17.73
C GLN A 97 0.23 -7.01 -19.21
N PRO A 98 1.33 -6.39 -19.67
CA PRO A 98 1.46 -6.02 -21.07
C PRO A 98 1.41 -7.26 -21.97
N GLY A 99 0.61 -7.18 -23.03
CA GLY A 99 0.43 -8.27 -23.98
C GLY A 99 -0.58 -9.33 -23.52
N ALA A 100 -1.33 -9.10 -22.44
CA ALA A 100 -2.34 -10.04 -21.96
C ALA A 100 -3.58 -10.13 -22.88
N SER A 101 -3.74 -9.18 -23.82
CA SER A 101 -4.88 -9.12 -24.73
C SER A 101 -4.50 -8.80 -26.17
N LEU A 102 -5.15 -9.48 -27.12
CA LEU A 102 -5.06 -9.12 -28.55
C LEU A 102 -5.60 -7.72 -28.83
N VAL A 103 -6.45 -7.17 -27.96
CA VAL A 103 -6.92 -5.77 -28.08
C VAL A 103 -5.78 -4.76 -27.96
N GLU A 104 -4.70 -5.10 -27.24
CA GLU A 104 -3.55 -4.21 -27.07
C GLU A 104 -2.76 -4.06 -28.38
N PHE A 105 -2.65 -5.13 -29.15
CA PHE A 105 -1.96 -5.15 -30.45
C PHE A 105 -2.89 -4.74 -31.59
N PHE A 106 -4.16 -5.15 -31.51
CA PHE A 106 -5.16 -5.00 -32.54
C PHE A 106 -6.44 -4.43 -31.93
N PRO A 107 -6.54 -3.09 -31.79
CA PRO A 107 -7.66 -2.44 -31.11
C PRO A 107 -9.04 -2.78 -31.69
N PHE A 108 -9.13 -3.20 -32.95
CA PHE A 108 -10.41 -3.58 -33.56
C PHE A 108 -11.05 -4.83 -32.94
N PHE A 109 -10.28 -5.69 -32.24
CA PHE A 109 -10.83 -6.82 -31.49
C PHE A 109 -11.85 -6.39 -30.41
N GLN A 110 -11.80 -5.13 -29.97
CA GLN A 110 -12.77 -4.60 -29.01
C GLN A 110 -14.19 -4.47 -29.59
N TYR A 111 -14.36 -4.52 -30.92
CA TYR A 111 -15.66 -4.38 -31.59
C TYR A 111 -16.19 -5.73 -32.09
N LEU A 112 -15.39 -6.79 -32.05
CA LEU A 112 -15.78 -8.10 -32.52
C LEU A 112 -16.79 -8.78 -31.56
N PRO A 113 -17.65 -9.67 -32.08
CA PRO A 113 -18.59 -10.44 -31.26
C PRO A 113 -17.88 -11.30 -30.22
N THR A 114 -18.57 -11.61 -29.12
CA THR A 114 -18.00 -12.36 -27.98
C THR A 114 -17.58 -13.78 -28.30
N TRP A 115 -18.15 -14.38 -29.35
CA TRP A 115 -17.81 -15.72 -29.83
C TRP A 115 -16.52 -15.76 -30.66
N PHE A 116 -16.01 -14.61 -31.09
CA PHE A 116 -14.86 -14.56 -32.00
C PHE A 116 -13.56 -14.92 -31.25
N PRO A 117 -12.69 -15.80 -31.81
CA PRO A 117 -11.44 -16.17 -31.15
C PRO A 117 -10.59 -14.95 -30.80
N GLY A 118 -10.13 -14.86 -29.55
CA GLY A 118 -9.30 -13.75 -29.10
C GLY A 118 -10.03 -12.55 -28.48
N THR A 119 -11.36 -12.52 -28.48
CA THR A 119 -12.14 -11.44 -27.85
C THR A 119 -12.43 -11.66 -26.36
N GLY A 120 -11.98 -12.79 -25.79
CA GLY A 120 -12.20 -13.12 -24.38
C GLY A 120 -11.81 -12.00 -23.40
N PRO A 121 -10.64 -11.34 -23.53
CA PRO A 121 -10.29 -10.18 -22.70
C PRO A 121 -11.24 -8.99 -22.86
N ALA A 122 -11.64 -8.65 -24.09
CA ALA A 122 -12.57 -7.55 -24.36
C ALA A 122 -13.95 -7.81 -23.72
N HIS A 123 -14.44 -9.05 -23.81
CA HIS A 123 -15.69 -9.46 -23.19
C HIS A 123 -15.63 -9.37 -21.67
N ARG A 124 -14.58 -9.92 -21.05
CA ARG A 124 -14.31 -9.80 -19.62
C ARG A 124 -14.31 -8.32 -19.22
N ALA A 125 -13.55 -7.46 -19.90
CA ALA A 125 -13.47 -6.02 -19.58
C ALA A 125 -14.85 -5.33 -19.54
N ARG A 126 -15.80 -5.72 -20.40
CA ARG A 126 -17.18 -5.18 -20.37
C ARG A 126 -17.95 -5.63 -19.15
N GLN A 127 -17.82 -6.90 -18.75
CA GLN A 127 -18.48 -7.46 -17.55
C GLN A 127 -17.93 -6.82 -16.26
N TRP A 128 -16.65 -6.46 -16.25
CA TRP A 128 -16.00 -5.89 -15.07
C TRP A 128 -16.36 -4.43 -14.79
N LYS A 129 -17.00 -3.71 -15.73
CA LYS A 129 -17.31 -2.28 -15.56
C LYS A 129 -18.12 -1.99 -14.28
N ALA A 130 -19.17 -2.78 -14.01
CA ALA A 130 -20.02 -2.58 -12.84
C ALA A 130 -19.31 -2.98 -11.52
N PRO A 131 -18.68 -4.16 -11.41
CA PRO A 131 -17.86 -4.51 -10.25
C PRO A 131 -16.74 -3.49 -9.95
N PHE A 132 -16.04 -3.01 -10.99
CA PHE A 132 -15.01 -1.97 -10.85
C PHE A 132 -15.56 -0.65 -10.34
N ARG A 133 -16.83 -0.34 -10.59
CA ARG A 133 -17.45 0.88 -10.10
C ARG A 133 -17.91 0.70 -8.64
N ARG A 134 -18.39 -0.50 -8.29
CA ARG A 134 -18.85 -0.83 -6.94
C ARG A 134 -17.76 -0.68 -5.86
N ILE A 135 -16.49 -0.94 -6.18
CA ILE A 135 -15.36 -0.76 -5.25
C ILE A 135 -15.15 0.70 -4.79
N TYR A 136 -15.62 1.67 -5.59
CA TYR A 136 -15.59 3.10 -5.24
C TYR A 136 -16.92 3.56 -4.65
N ASP A 137 -18.04 3.09 -5.22
CA ASP A 137 -19.38 3.50 -4.81
C ASP A 137 -19.76 2.97 -3.43
N TYR A 138 -19.50 1.69 -3.12
CA TYR A 138 -19.85 1.08 -1.84
C TYR A 138 -19.30 1.82 -0.61
N PRO A 139 -17.98 2.03 -0.46
CA PRO A 139 -17.44 2.69 0.73
C PRO A 139 -17.88 4.15 0.84
N TYR A 140 -18.08 4.82 -0.30
CA TYR A 140 -18.63 6.17 -0.34
C TYR A 140 -20.08 6.21 0.16
N GLU A 141 -20.95 5.32 -0.32
CA GLU A 141 -22.37 5.23 0.11
C GLU A 141 -22.48 4.97 1.63
N GLN A 142 -21.61 4.11 2.17
CA GLN A 142 -21.60 3.84 3.62
C GLN A 142 -21.14 5.06 4.42
N ALA A 143 -20.09 5.73 3.97
CA ALA A 143 -19.63 6.95 4.61
C ALA A 143 -20.67 8.08 4.51
N GLU A 144 -21.37 8.21 3.39
CA GLU A 144 -22.47 9.16 3.19
C GLU A 144 -23.61 8.94 4.18
N LYS A 145 -24.07 7.70 4.36
CA LYS A 145 -25.06 7.35 5.38
C LYS A 145 -24.62 7.78 6.78
N ASN A 146 -23.34 7.59 7.10
CA ASN A 146 -22.80 8.00 8.40
C ASN A 146 -22.69 9.51 8.54
N MET A 147 -22.32 10.23 7.48
CA MET A 147 -22.30 11.68 7.46
C MET A 147 -23.69 12.27 7.72
N VAL A 148 -24.74 11.72 7.10
CA VAL A 148 -26.13 12.12 7.35
C VAL A 148 -26.57 11.83 8.80
N ARG A 149 -26.07 10.74 9.40
CA ARG A 149 -26.36 10.37 10.80
C ARG A 149 -25.54 11.14 11.85
N GLY A 150 -24.60 12.00 11.44
CA GLY A 150 -23.69 12.69 12.36
C GLY A 150 -22.57 11.79 12.94
N LEU A 151 -22.28 10.66 12.28
CA LEU A 151 -21.28 9.66 12.68
C LEU A 151 -20.04 9.68 11.77
N GLN A 152 -19.74 10.81 11.13
CA GLN A 152 -18.71 10.92 10.09
C GLN A 152 -17.27 10.63 10.57
N GLY A 153 -16.96 10.98 11.82
CA GLY A 153 -15.58 11.05 12.30
C GLY A 153 -14.69 11.99 11.45
N ASP A 154 -13.41 12.09 11.82
CA ASP A 154 -12.43 12.85 11.05
C ASP A 154 -11.83 11.97 9.94
N SER A 155 -11.98 12.40 8.67
CA SER A 155 -11.49 11.67 7.49
C SER A 155 -11.26 12.59 6.30
N VAL A 156 -10.58 12.08 5.26
CA VAL A 156 -10.43 12.82 4.00
C VAL A 156 -11.80 13.19 3.43
N LEU A 157 -12.72 12.23 3.40
CA LEU A 157 -14.07 12.45 2.89
C LEU A 157 -14.82 13.50 3.71
N SER A 158 -14.88 13.37 5.04
CA SER A 158 -15.68 14.27 5.89
C SER A 158 -15.17 15.72 5.85
N ARG A 159 -13.85 15.94 5.80
CA ARG A 159 -13.23 17.27 5.65
C ARG A 159 -13.57 17.96 4.32
N THR A 160 -13.91 17.17 3.31
CA THR A 160 -14.31 17.67 1.98
C THR A 160 -15.82 17.74 1.82
N TRP A 161 -16.55 16.86 2.51
CA TRP A 161 -18.00 16.76 2.48
C TRP A 161 -18.71 18.06 2.86
N CYS A 162 -18.26 18.71 3.94
CA CYS A 162 -18.84 19.99 4.39
C CYS A 162 -18.71 21.08 3.33
N LYS A 163 -17.73 21.00 2.42
CA LYS A 163 -17.59 21.97 1.32
C LYS A 163 -18.62 21.75 0.20
N PHE A 164 -19.21 20.56 0.13
CA PHE A 164 -20.18 20.16 -0.90
C PHE A 164 -21.62 20.39 -0.45
N ALA A 165 -21.92 20.12 0.82
CA ALA A 165 -23.28 20.23 1.37
C ALA A 165 -23.87 21.65 1.27
N ASP A 166 -23.03 22.68 1.27
CA ASP A 166 -23.45 24.09 1.25
C ASP A 166 -23.60 24.70 -0.15
N ARG A 167 -23.26 23.97 -1.24
CA ARG A 167 -23.31 24.51 -2.61
C ARG A 167 -24.60 24.14 -3.34
N GLN A 168 -25.70 24.82 -3.02
CA GLN A 168 -26.95 24.71 -3.80
C GLN A 168 -26.89 25.47 -5.15
N ASP A 169 -26.01 26.48 -5.26
CA ASP A 169 -26.00 27.42 -6.39
C ASP A 169 -25.28 26.89 -7.67
N HIS A 170 -24.53 25.79 -7.57
CA HIS A 170 -23.76 25.21 -8.69
C HIS A 170 -23.78 23.66 -8.70
N PRO A 171 -24.88 23.04 -9.14
CA PRO A 171 -25.09 21.58 -9.02
C PRO A 171 -24.10 20.75 -9.85
N GLU A 172 -23.70 21.22 -11.05
CA GLU A 172 -22.77 20.49 -11.91
C GLU A 172 -21.35 20.44 -11.32
N ALA A 173 -20.87 21.57 -10.81
CA ALA A 173 -19.56 21.66 -10.15
C ALA A 173 -19.51 20.80 -8.88
N ALA A 174 -20.61 20.75 -8.11
CA ALA A 174 -20.72 19.88 -6.95
C ALA A 174 -20.65 18.39 -7.35
N ALA A 175 -21.35 17.99 -8.42
CA ALA A 175 -21.32 16.61 -8.90
C ALA A 175 -19.93 16.16 -9.36
N GLU A 176 -19.18 17.03 -10.05
CA GLU A 176 -17.80 16.73 -10.46
C GLU A 176 -16.86 16.59 -9.25
N GLU A 177 -16.99 17.46 -8.25
CA GLU A 177 -16.16 17.42 -7.04
C GLU A 177 -16.46 16.20 -6.17
N ILE A 178 -17.73 15.77 -6.12
CA ILE A 178 -18.16 14.51 -5.50
C ILE A 178 -17.52 13.31 -6.19
N GLU A 179 -17.62 13.23 -7.53
CA GLU A 179 -17.02 12.13 -8.29
C GLU A 179 -15.49 12.09 -8.14
N LEU A 180 -14.84 13.25 -8.14
CA LEU A 180 -13.41 13.38 -7.88
C LEU A 180 -13.05 12.82 -6.50
N THR A 181 -13.79 13.25 -5.47
CA THR A 181 -13.57 12.85 -4.08
C THR A 181 -13.76 11.35 -3.91
N LYS A 182 -14.84 10.79 -4.47
CA LYS A 182 -15.12 9.35 -4.43
C LYS A 182 -14.02 8.51 -5.07
N LEU A 183 -13.56 8.92 -6.25
CA LEU A 183 -12.45 8.23 -6.92
C LEU A 183 -11.14 8.36 -6.13
N ALA A 184 -10.90 9.51 -5.51
CA ALA A 184 -9.69 9.77 -4.73
C ALA A 184 -9.64 8.93 -3.44
N THR A 185 -10.73 8.93 -2.67
CA THR A 185 -10.83 8.18 -1.41
C THR A 185 -10.81 6.68 -1.68
N GLY A 186 -11.48 6.21 -2.72
CA GLY A 186 -11.46 4.79 -3.09
C GLY A 186 -10.09 4.34 -3.58
N ALA A 187 -9.39 5.16 -4.36
CA ALA A 187 -8.02 4.85 -4.78
C ALA A 187 -7.03 4.82 -3.60
N LEU A 188 -7.16 5.77 -2.66
CA LEU A 188 -6.36 5.79 -1.44
C LEU A 188 -6.55 4.53 -0.62
N PHE A 189 -7.80 4.13 -0.40
CA PHE A 189 -8.10 2.94 0.37
C PHE A 189 -7.59 1.67 -0.31
N ARG A 190 -7.97 1.44 -1.56
CA ARG A 190 -7.57 0.26 -2.34
C ARG A 190 -6.06 0.09 -2.38
N ALA A 191 -5.33 1.17 -2.66
CA ALA A 191 -3.87 1.12 -2.71
C ALA A 191 -3.26 0.86 -1.32
N ALA A 192 -3.84 1.39 -0.25
CA ALA A 192 -3.29 1.28 1.11
C ALA A 192 -3.48 -0.11 1.73
N VAL A 193 -4.61 -0.79 1.50
CA VAL A 193 -4.92 -2.07 2.17
C VAL A 193 -3.94 -3.15 1.73
N GLU A 194 -3.94 -3.50 0.44
CA GLU A 194 -3.20 -4.66 -0.04
C GLU A 194 -1.69 -4.45 0.07
N THR A 195 -1.18 -3.28 -0.30
CA THR A 195 0.28 -3.03 -0.26
C THR A 195 0.83 -2.99 1.16
N THR A 196 0.06 -2.46 2.12
CA THR A 196 0.49 -2.46 3.53
C THR A 196 0.37 -3.85 4.13
N TRP A 197 -0.72 -4.58 3.85
CA TRP A 197 -0.86 -5.99 4.24
C TRP A 197 0.34 -6.81 3.77
N SER A 198 0.69 -6.74 2.48
CA SER A 198 1.87 -7.39 1.91
C SER A 198 3.16 -7.00 2.62
N THR A 199 3.35 -5.72 2.93
CA THR A 199 4.56 -5.23 3.62
C THR A 199 4.64 -5.78 5.04
N VAL A 200 3.50 -5.89 5.73
CA VAL A 200 3.42 -6.48 7.07
C VAL A 200 3.70 -7.99 7.01
N THR A 201 3.19 -8.70 6.01
CA THR A 201 3.51 -10.12 5.80
C THR A 201 5.01 -10.33 5.59
N VAL A 202 5.67 -9.47 4.79
CA VAL A 202 7.13 -9.50 4.62
C VAL A 202 7.84 -9.18 5.94
N LEU A 203 7.39 -8.18 6.70
CA LEU A 203 7.94 -7.87 8.02
C LEU A 203 7.91 -9.10 8.93
N PHE A 204 6.75 -9.75 9.07
CA PHE A 204 6.60 -10.92 9.94
C PHE A 204 7.50 -12.07 9.47
N THR A 205 7.51 -12.33 8.16
CA THR A 205 8.38 -13.33 7.53
C THR A 205 9.85 -13.06 7.84
N THR A 206 10.32 -11.83 7.64
CA THR A 206 11.72 -11.46 7.89
C THR A 206 12.09 -11.54 9.37
N MET A 207 11.21 -11.14 10.29
CA MET A 207 11.47 -11.23 11.73
C MET A 207 11.54 -12.68 12.23
N ILE A 208 10.71 -13.58 11.66
CA ILE A 208 10.75 -15.03 11.97
C ILE A 208 12.02 -15.66 11.43
N SER A 209 12.38 -15.37 10.17
CA SER A 209 13.56 -15.97 9.51
C SER A 209 14.90 -15.38 9.94
N ASN A 210 14.91 -14.21 10.60
CA ASN A 210 16.13 -13.50 11.03
C ASN A 210 16.02 -13.10 12.52
N PRO A 211 15.97 -14.08 13.45
CA PRO A 211 15.73 -13.84 14.86
C PRO A 211 16.81 -12.95 15.51
N GLU A 212 18.03 -12.94 15.00
CA GLU A 212 19.10 -12.05 15.46
C GLU A 212 18.81 -10.58 15.15
N CYS A 213 18.21 -10.28 13.99
CA CYS A 213 17.76 -8.93 13.66
C CYS A 213 16.63 -8.49 14.57
N GLN A 214 15.68 -9.37 14.84
CA GLN A 214 14.57 -9.12 15.78
C GLN A 214 15.10 -8.83 17.18
N LYS A 215 15.98 -9.68 17.70
CA LYS A 215 16.59 -9.55 19.03
C LYS A 215 17.34 -8.23 19.20
N ARG A 216 18.17 -7.86 18.22
CA ARG A 216 18.89 -6.57 18.27
C ARG A 216 17.92 -5.37 18.31
N GLY A 217 16.82 -5.44 17.55
CA GLY A 217 15.78 -4.40 17.61
C GLY A 217 15.08 -4.32 18.97
N GLN A 218 14.78 -5.46 19.59
CA GLN A 218 14.23 -5.54 20.94
C GLN A 218 15.19 -4.95 21.99
N GLU A 219 16.50 -5.26 21.89
CA GLU A 219 17.53 -4.74 22.77
C GLU A 219 17.69 -3.21 22.64
N ASP A 220 17.66 -2.68 21.41
CA ASP A 220 17.72 -1.24 21.16
C ASP A 220 16.52 -0.51 21.74
N ILE A 221 15.30 -1.03 21.54
CA ILE A 221 14.09 -0.46 22.15
C ILE A 221 14.19 -0.51 23.67
N SER A 222 14.57 -1.65 24.25
CA SER A 222 14.69 -1.82 25.71
C SER A 222 15.70 -0.85 26.30
N ARG A 223 16.80 -0.58 25.60
CA ARG A 223 17.86 0.34 26.04
C ARG A 223 17.46 1.82 25.95
N VAL A 224 16.76 2.21 24.89
CA VAL A 224 16.44 3.63 24.61
C VAL A 224 15.11 4.05 25.25
N ILE A 225 14.10 3.19 25.19
CA ILE A 225 12.73 3.48 25.65
C ILE A 225 12.48 2.93 27.05
N GLY A 226 13.08 1.79 27.40
CA GLY A 226 12.81 1.07 28.64
C GLY A 226 11.53 0.24 28.58
N SER A 227 11.01 -0.13 29.75
CA SER A 227 9.83 -0.99 29.90
C SER A 227 8.59 -0.28 30.45
N GLU A 228 8.68 1.02 30.76
CA GLU A 228 7.58 1.78 31.39
C GLU A 228 6.53 2.28 30.39
N ARG A 229 6.91 2.41 29.11
CA ARG A 229 6.02 2.85 28.04
C ARG A 229 6.33 2.13 26.73
N LEU A 230 5.37 2.14 25.81
CA LEU A 230 5.58 1.68 24.44
C LEU A 230 6.22 2.79 23.58
N PRO A 231 6.89 2.42 22.46
CA PRO A 231 7.37 3.39 21.49
C PRO A 231 6.24 4.25 20.90
N GLU A 232 6.58 5.50 20.59
CA GLU A 232 5.73 6.50 19.93
C GLU A 232 6.45 7.09 18.70
N PHE A 233 5.77 7.90 17.89
CA PHE A 233 6.36 8.46 16.67
C PHE A 233 7.51 9.43 16.93
N GLU A 234 7.50 10.09 18.08
CA GLU A 234 8.55 11.00 18.54
C GLU A 234 9.88 10.25 18.79
N ASP A 235 9.84 8.93 18.96
CA ASP A 235 11.02 8.09 19.19
C ASP A 235 11.74 7.68 17.90
N MET A 236 11.20 8.02 16.73
CA MET A 236 11.73 7.57 15.42
C MET A 236 13.19 7.93 15.19
N ASP A 237 13.59 9.13 15.62
CA ASP A 237 14.96 9.64 15.44
C ASP A 237 15.96 8.97 16.41
N VAL A 238 15.49 8.42 17.53
CA VAL A 238 16.34 7.74 18.54
C VAL A 238 16.31 6.21 18.42
N LEU A 239 15.52 5.67 17.50
CA LEU A 239 15.44 4.24 17.17
C LEU A 239 15.92 3.95 15.72
N PRO A 240 17.18 4.27 15.39
CA PRO A 240 17.67 4.18 14.01
C PRO A 240 17.68 2.74 13.47
N TYR A 241 17.90 1.73 14.31
CA TYR A 241 17.88 0.33 13.87
C TYR A 241 16.45 -0.16 13.53
N THR A 242 15.44 0.26 14.30
CA THR A 242 14.02 0.01 13.96
C THR A 242 13.66 0.64 12.61
N THR A 243 14.10 1.88 12.40
CA THR A 243 13.94 2.58 11.11
C THR A 243 14.65 1.83 9.97
N ALA A 244 15.85 1.31 10.24
CA ALA A 244 16.60 0.50 9.27
C ALA A 244 15.91 -0.83 8.94
N ILE A 245 15.28 -1.50 9.92
CA ILE A 245 14.47 -2.71 9.68
C ILE A 245 13.34 -2.41 8.69
N VAL A 246 12.61 -1.31 8.88
CA VAL A 246 11.50 -0.92 7.99
C VAL A 246 12.01 -0.68 6.56
N HIS A 247 13.12 0.02 6.42
CA HIS A 247 13.74 0.23 5.11
C HIS A 247 14.22 -1.08 4.47
N GLU A 248 14.77 -2.01 5.25
CA GLU A 248 15.26 -3.28 4.74
C GLU A 248 14.12 -4.21 4.34
N VAL A 249 13.02 -4.24 5.09
CA VAL A 249 11.79 -4.96 4.69
C VAL A 249 11.32 -4.48 3.31
N MET A 250 11.29 -3.16 3.10
CA MET A 250 10.84 -2.56 1.85
C MET A 250 11.82 -2.75 0.68
N ARG A 251 13.13 -2.85 0.94
CA ARG A 251 14.17 -3.08 -0.07
C ARG A 251 14.30 -4.56 -0.43
N TRP A 252 14.41 -5.42 0.59
CA TRP A 252 14.73 -6.84 0.44
C TRP A 252 13.66 -7.56 -0.37
N HIS A 253 12.39 -7.21 -0.14
CA HIS A 253 11.28 -7.77 -0.91
C HIS A 253 10.22 -6.70 -1.23
N PRO A 254 10.42 -5.87 -2.28
CA PRO A 254 9.51 -4.79 -2.63
C PRO A 254 8.15 -5.34 -3.06
N VAL A 255 7.07 -4.89 -2.40
CA VAL A 255 5.71 -5.42 -2.63
C VAL A 255 5.14 -5.17 -4.03
N VAL A 256 5.76 -4.27 -4.81
CA VAL A 256 5.43 -4.05 -6.23
C VAL A 256 6.72 -4.15 -7.07
N PRO A 257 7.23 -5.37 -7.33
CA PRO A 257 8.57 -5.62 -7.86
C PRO A 257 8.85 -5.00 -9.25
N MET A 258 7.81 -4.85 -10.08
CA MET A 258 7.88 -4.24 -11.42
C MET A 258 7.25 -2.84 -11.49
N ALA A 259 7.00 -2.21 -10.33
CA ALA A 259 6.22 -0.98 -10.22
C ALA A 259 4.89 -1.04 -11.02
N LEU A 260 4.34 0.11 -11.36
CA LEU A 260 3.23 0.21 -12.29
C LEU A 260 3.78 0.67 -13.65
N PRO A 261 3.27 0.15 -14.78
CA PRO A 261 3.70 0.59 -16.10
C PRO A 261 3.48 2.09 -16.31
N HIS A 262 4.46 2.73 -16.93
CA HIS A 262 4.39 4.10 -17.45
C HIS A 262 4.23 4.07 -18.97
N ARG A 263 3.80 5.20 -19.55
CA ARG A 263 3.71 5.37 -21.00
C ARG A 263 4.38 6.68 -21.41
N SER A 264 5.27 6.65 -22.39
CA SER A 264 5.86 7.89 -22.94
C SER A 264 4.76 8.70 -23.65
N VAL A 265 4.70 10.00 -23.36
CA VAL A 265 3.70 10.92 -23.94
C VAL A 265 4.21 11.63 -25.20
N GLN A 266 5.51 11.55 -25.41
CA GLN A 266 6.25 12.07 -26.57
C GLN A 266 7.48 11.19 -26.80
N ASP A 267 8.12 11.37 -27.94
CA ASP A 267 9.41 10.74 -28.21
C ASP A 267 10.46 11.22 -27.19
N ASP A 268 11.37 10.34 -26.79
CA ASP A 268 12.38 10.61 -25.77
C ASP A 268 13.71 9.91 -26.10
N LEU A 269 14.78 10.32 -25.43
CA LEU A 269 16.11 9.71 -25.53
C LEU A 269 16.63 9.39 -24.13
N TYR A 270 16.87 8.11 -23.85
CA TYR A 270 17.43 7.67 -22.59
C TYR A 270 18.72 6.88 -22.81
N LYS A 271 19.84 7.38 -22.27
CA LYS A 271 21.18 6.79 -22.45
C LYS A 271 21.52 6.51 -23.92
N GLY A 272 21.15 7.44 -24.80
CA GLY A 272 21.37 7.32 -26.25
C GLY A 272 20.38 6.41 -26.99
N MET A 273 19.43 5.77 -26.30
CA MET A 273 18.39 4.95 -26.91
C MET A 273 17.14 5.78 -27.18
N PHE A 274 16.63 5.73 -28.41
CA PHE A 274 15.39 6.37 -28.79
C PHE A 274 14.19 5.59 -28.21
N ILE A 275 13.31 6.32 -27.51
CA ILE A 275 12.06 5.80 -26.95
C ILE A 275 10.92 6.47 -27.71
N PRO A 276 10.24 5.74 -28.62
CA PRO A 276 9.10 6.28 -29.34
C PRO A 276 7.97 6.70 -28.39
N LYS A 277 7.20 7.72 -28.77
CA LYS A 277 5.94 8.10 -28.13
C LYS A 277 5.01 6.89 -28.03
N GLY A 278 4.39 6.74 -26.87
CA GLY A 278 3.43 5.68 -26.60
C GLY A 278 4.06 4.38 -26.10
N THR A 279 5.39 4.31 -25.97
CA THR A 279 6.11 3.14 -25.43
C THR A 279 5.75 2.90 -23.96
N THR A 280 5.48 1.64 -23.62
CA THR A 280 5.28 1.18 -22.23
C THR A 280 6.63 1.02 -21.54
N ILE A 281 6.81 1.67 -20.39
CA ILE A 281 8.04 1.62 -19.59
C ILE A 281 7.72 0.92 -18.27
N ILE A 282 8.45 -0.15 -17.96
CA ILE A 282 8.27 -0.94 -16.73
C ILE A 282 9.51 -0.79 -15.85
N PRO A 283 9.44 -0.09 -14.71
CA PRO A 283 10.58 0.02 -13.80
C PRO A 283 10.84 -1.31 -13.07
N ASN A 284 12.06 -1.83 -13.12
CA ASN A 284 12.46 -3.06 -12.42
C ASN A 284 12.92 -2.73 -10.99
N LEU A 285 11.99 -2.64 -10.03
CA LEU A 285 12.30 -2.30 -8.64
C LEU A 285 13.12 -3.38 -7.96
N THR A 286 12.82 -4.66 -8.19
CA THR A 286 13.60 -5.77 -7.64
C THR A 286 15.05 -5.73 -8.13
N GLY A 287 15.26 -5.46 -9.42
CA GLY A 287 16.61 -5.32 -9.98
C GLY A 287 17.37 -4.13 -9.37
N MET A 288 16.68 -3.03 -9.07
CA MET A 288 17.29 -1.87 -8.39
C MET A 288 17.55 -2.15 -6.91
N SER A 289 16.64 -2.84 -6.23
CA SER A 289 16.73 -3.12 -4.79
C SER A 289 17.78 -4.19 -4.48
N LEU A 290 18.09 -5.05 -5.46
CA LEU A 290 19.10 -6.11 -5.36
C LEU A 290 20.39 -5.82 -6.14
N ASP A 291 20.65 -4.56 -6.52
CA ASP A 291 21.84 -4.19 -7.28
C ASP A 291 23.12 -4.35 -6.44
N GLU A 292 23.95 -5.35 -6.74
CA GLU A 292 25.22 -5.63 -6.06
C GLU A 292 26.24 -4.50 -6.16
N ARG A 293 26.06 -3.56 -7.11
CA ARG A 293 26.91 -2.36 -7.22
C ARG A 293 26.58 -1.32 -6.15
N VAL A 294 25.40 -1.41 -5.55
CA VAL A 294 24.89 -0.48 -4.53
C VAL A 294 24.89 -1.12 -3.15
N TYR A 295 24.46 -2.38 -3.07
CA TYR A 295 24.23 -3.10 -1.82
C TYR A 295 25.14 -4.32 -1.72
N LYS A 296 25.88 -4.46 -0.62
CA LYS A 296 26.65 -5.67 -0.33
C LYS A 296 25.71 -6.82 0.05
N ASN A 297 25.93 -8.00 -0.55
CA ASN A 297 25.11 -9.20 -0.33
C ASN A 297 23.59 -8.86 -0.33
N PRO A 298 23.05 -8.33 -1.44
CA PRO A 298 21.72 -7.72 -1.47
C PRO A 298 20.58 -8.70 -1.17
N THR A 299 20.83 -9.99 -1.37
CA THR A 299 19.89 -11.08 -1.11
C THR A 299 19.79 -11.44 0.37
N LEU A 300 20.72 -10.98 1.21
CA LEU A 300 20.63 -11.13 2.67
C LEU A 300 19.83 -9.98 3.27
N PHE A 301 18.93 -10.32 4.19
CA PHE A 301 18.23 -9.33 5.00
C PHE A 301 19.20 -8.79 6.06
N ASN A 302 19.64 -7.54 5.90
CA ASN A 302 20.59 -6.90 6.81
C ASN A 302 20.19 -5.44 7.06
N PRO A 303 19.42 -5.15 8.12
CA PRO A 303 19.07 -3.77 8.49
C PRO A 303 20.29 -2.89 8.78
N SER A 304 21.39 -3.47 9.31
CA SER A 304 22.61 -2.71 9.63
C SER A 304 23.23 -2.04 8.41
N ARG A 305 22.86 -2.46 7.19
CA ARG A 305 23.39 -1.85 5.97
C ARG A 305 23.14 -0.35 5.92
N PHE A 306 22.00 0.09 6.45
CA PHE A 306 21.59 1.50 6.43
C PHE A 306 22.09 2.32 7.63
N LEU A 307 22.69 1.66 8.63
CA LEU A 307 23.27 2.38 9.75
C LEU A 307 24.63 2.99 9.37
N PRO A 308 24.97 4.18 9.89
CA PRO A 308 26.28 4.78 9.68
C PRO A 308 27.39 3.92 10.32
N LYS A 309 28.62 4.05 9.81
CA LYS A 309 29.79 3.44 10.45
C LYS A 309 30.06 4.12 11.81
N PRO A 310 30.50 3.37 12.85
CA PRO A 310 30.91 1.96 12.83
C PRO A 310 29.76 0.94 13.08
N ASP A 311 28.54 1.40 13.36
CA ASP A 311 27.41 0.54 13.77
C ASP A 311 26.75 -0.24 12.62
N GLY A 312 27.11 0.11 11.38
CA GLY A 312 26.64 -0.51 10.14
C GLY A 312 27.55 -0.26 8.93
N ASP A 313 27.00 -0.47 7.73
CA ASP A 313 27.77 -0.42 6.48
C ASP A 313 27.75 0.98 5.82
N GLY A 314 26.80 1.85 6.18
CA GLY A 314 26.62 3.19 5.61
C GLY A 314 26.10 3.19 4.17
N GLU A 315 25.40 2.13 3.76
CA GLU A 315 24.79 1.99 2.44
C GLU A 315 23.56 2.92 2.30
N PRO A 316 23.26 3.41 1.08
CA PRO A 316 22.18 4.36 0.87
C PRO A 316 20.80 3.72 1.09
N ILE A 317 19.91 4.45 1.77
CA ILE A 317 18.50 4.07 1.90
C ILE A 317 17.89 3.82 0.52
N PHE A 318 17.15 2.72 0.38
CA PHE A 318 16.38 2.45 -0.84
C PHE A 318 15.18 3.41 -0.95
N ASP A 319 15.43 4.59 -1.52
CA ASP A 319 14.45 5.66 -1.69
C ASP A 319 13.39 5.36 -2.77
N THR A 320 13.63 4.31 -3.58
CA THR A 320 12.86 3.97 -4.76
C THR A 320 11.67 3.04 -4.46
N THR A 321 11.50 2.57 -3.21
CA THR A 321 10.31 1.81 -2.76
C THR A 321 9.00 2.47 -3.19
N PHE A 322 8.92 3.79 -3.03
CA PHE A 322 7.74 4.57 -3.33
C PHE A 322 7.72 5.15 -4.75
N ARG A 323 8.63 4.69 -5.62
CA ARG A 323 8.88 5.16 -6.99
C ARG A 323 9.36 6.61 -7.01
N PHE A 324 9.32 7.24 -8.18
CA PHE A 324 9.96 8.53 -8.43
C PHE A 324 9.11 9.46 -9.31
N GLY A 325 9.50 10.74 -9.32
CA GLY A 325 8.94 11.77 -10.19
C GLY A 325 7.49 12.15 -9.89
N ARG A 326 6.77 12.65 -10.90
CA ARG A 326 5.40 13.19 -10.76
C ARG A 326 4.36 12.15 -10.33
N ARG A 327 4.68 10.86 -10.44
CA ARG A 327 3.82 9.71 -10.07
C ARG A 327 4.29 9.00 -8.80
N ILE A 328 5.23 9.59 -8.04
CA ILE A 328 5.67 9.07 -6.74
C ILE A 328 4.46 8.73 -5.85
N CYS A 329 4.55 7.68 -5.03
CA CYS A 329 3.43 7.28 -4.16
C CYS A 329 2.98 8.48 -3.29
N PRO A 330 1.69 8.86 -3.33
CA PRO A 330 1.20 9.92 -2.45
C PRO A 330 1.18 9.46 -1.00
N GLY A 331 0.79 8.20 -0.74
CA GLY A 331 0.71 7.61 0.59
C GLY A 331 2.04 7.20 1.23
N ARG A 332 3.20 7.58 0.66
CA ARG A 332 4.53 7.13 1.15
C ARG A 332 4.78 7.43 2.62
N HIS A 333 4.38 8.61 3.09
CA HIS A 333 4.57 9.02 4.47
C HIS A 333 3.64 8.23 5.40
N PHE A 334 2.39 8.04 4.97
CA PHE A 334 1.40 7.27 5.71
C PHE A 334 1.80 5.80 5.85
N ALA A 335 2.17 5.15 4.74
CA ALA A 335 2.60 3.75 4.72
C ALA A 335 3.86 3.53 5.55
N PHE A 336 4.89 4.37 5.38
CA PHE A 336 6.11 4.27 6.17
C PHE A 336 5.83 4.43 7.67
N SER A 337 5.07 5.46 8.07
CA SER A 337 4.69 5.67 9.45
C SER A 337 3.90 4.48 10.03
N SER A 338 2.94 3.91 9.28
CA SER A 338 2.18 2.73 9.72
C SER A 338 3.08 1.54 9.98
N VAL A 339 3.96 1.19 9.02
CA VAL A 339 4.86 0.04 9.16
C VAL A 339 5.89 0.28 10.26
N TRP A 340 6.35 1.52 10.43
CA TRP A 340 7.30 1.87 11.46
C TRP A 340 6.74 1.71 12.88
N ILE A 341 5.57 2.31 13.17
CA ILE A 341 4.97 2.19 14.51
C ILE A 341 4.59 0.74 14.81
N LEU A 342 4.17 -0.02 13.79
CA LEU A 342 3.95 -1.45 13.91
C LEU A 342 5.22 -2.19 14.29
N THR A 343 6.30 -2.00 13.53
CA THR A 343 7.59 -2.64 13.78
C THR A 343 8.07 -2.34 15.20
N ALA A 344 8.03 -1.07 15.62
CA ALA A 344 8.42 -0.66 16.96
C ALA A 344 7.55 -1.32 18.04
N THR A 345 6.23 -1.39 17.85
CA THR A 345 5.31 -2.01 18.81
C THR A 345 5.49 -3.52 18.91
N ILE A 346 5.68 -4.21 17.78
CA ILE A 346 5.93 -5.65 17.76
C ILE A 346 7.25 -5.96 18.46
N LEU A 347 8.33 -5.25 18.14
CA LEU A 347 9.63 -5.42 18.81
C LEU A 347 9.55 -5.08 20.31
N ALA A 348 8.68 -4.17 20.74
CA ALA A 348 8.54 -3.86 22.16
C ALA A 348 7.72 -4.92 22.95
N THR A 349 6.87 -5.70 22.29
CA THR A 349 5.83 -6.50 22.99
C THR A 349 5.81 -7.99 22.65
N LEU A 350 6.37 -8.39 21.51
CA LEU A 350 6.22 -9.73 20.95
C LEU A 350 7.56 -10.32 20.54
N ASN A 351 7.61 -11.65 20.58
CA ASN A 351 8.68 -12.45 20.00
C ASN A 351 8.09 -13.36 18.92
N LEU A 352 8.30 -12.99 17.66
CA LEU A 352 7.88 -13.76 16.51
C LEU A 352 8.82 -14.94 16.30
N SER A 353 8.26 -16.14 16.16
CA SER A 353 8.99 -17.39 15.98
C SER A 353 8.22 -18.34 15.08
N GLU A 354 8.89 -19.40 14.63
CA GLU A 354 8.26 -20.45 13.86
C GLU A 354 7.10 -21.10 14.64
N GLY A 355 6.08 -21.52 13.90
CA GLY A 355 4.94 -22.22 14.49
C GLY A 355 5.36 -23.55 15.09
N LYS A 356 4.60 -24.02 16.08
CA LYS A 356 4.76 -25.35 16.65
C LYS A 356 3.56 -26.21 16.30
N ASP A 357 3.79 -27.48 16.00
CA ASP A 357 2.73 -28.45 15.79
C ASP A 357 2.07 -28.88 17.11
N GLU A 358 1.12 -29.81 17.02
CA GLU A 358 0.41 -30.37 18.18
C GLU A 358 1.30 -31.14 19.17
N HIS A 359 2.52 -31.51 18.74
CA HIS A 359 3.52 -32.18 19.56
C HIS A 359 4.57 -31.22 20.12
N GLY A 360 4.49 -29.94 19.77
CA GLY A 360 5.44 -28.90 20.20
C GLY A 360 6.71 -28.83 19.35
N GLU A 361 6.78 -29.59 18.26
CA GLU A 361 7.87 -29.56 17.30
C GLU A 361 7.75 -28.36 16.38
N THR A 362 8.90 -27.80 16.00
CA THR A 362 8.94 -26.63 15.13
C THR A 362 8.51 -27.00 13.72
N ILE A 363 7.53 -26.26 13.19
CA ILE A 363 7.11 -26.35 11.80
C ILE A 363 8.10 -25.53 10.96
N PRO A 364 8.86 -26.14 10.04
CA PRO A 364 9.83 -25.40 9.24
C PRO A 364 9.17 -24.26 8.47
N PHE A 365 9.65 -23.04 8.65
CA PHE A 365 9.12 -21.88 7.96
C PHE A 365 9.91 -21.61 6.66
N SER A 366 9.35 -22.02 5.52
CA SER A 366 9.90 -21.76 4.20
C SER A 366 8.95 -20.84 3.40
N PRO A 367 9.11 -19.51 3.49
CA PRO A 367 8.24 -18.58 2.80
C PRO A 367 8.44 -18.67 1.27
N GLU A 368 7.34 -18.86 0.53
CA GLU A 368 7.33 -18.79 -0.94
C GLU A 368 6.61 -17.53 -1.39
N PHE A 369 7.37 -16.55 -1.89
CA PHE A 369 6.77 -15.33 -2.47
C PHE A 369 6.29 -15.61 -3.89
N LYS A 370 4.96 -15.62 -4.08
CA LYS A 370 4.34 -15.83 -5.39
C LYS A 370 3.60 -14.55 -5.82
N SER A 371 3.69 -14.23 -7.12
CA SER A 371 2.89 -13.22 -7.87
C SER A 371 3.51 -11.82 -8.12
N ALA A 372 2.75 -10.97 -8.84
CA ALA A 372 3.14 -9.62 -9.26
C ALA A 372 2.99 -8.56 -8.14
N ILE A 373 2.34 -8.92 -7.04
CA ILE A 373 2.34 -8.21 -5.75
C ILE A 373 2.81 -9.24 -4.73
N THR A 374 3.78 -8.91 -3.89
CA THR A 374 4.25 -9.87 -2.87
C THR A 374 3.09 -10.26 -1.95
N ARG A 375 2.75 -11.54 -1.89
CA ARG A 375 1.73 -12.08 -0.99
C ARG A 375 2.33 -13.18 -0.13
#